data_AF-A0A8S2DTE9-F1
#
_entry.id   AF-A0A8S2DTE9-F1
#
_cell.length_a   1.000
_cell.length_b   1.000
_cell.length_c   1.000
_cell.angle_alpha   90.00
_cell.angle_beta   90.00
_cell.angle_gamma   90.00
#
_symmetry.space_group_name_H-M   'P 1'
#
loop_
_entity.id
_entity.type
_entity.pdbx_description
1 polymer ?
#
loop_
_entity_poly.entity_id
_entity_poly.type
_entity_poly.pdbx_seq_one_letter_code
_entity_poly.pdbx_strand_id
1 'polypeptide(L)'
;MLMVLSNILTKYGLRLVSILDFAYYHLTTQPSQYNQGNCTCDNPTKCFELSAIYNSNFTIEFPIPRFYLGCYLTDSLLQSTLECFYSQRLKQIQFYYSSTNYNITPLNSPLPSQYKPQTTVQQILNQLMIEQGLITISYENYYQQ
;
A
#
# COMPACT_ATOMS: atom_id res chain seq x y z
N MET A 1 -16.78 4.62 -9.29
CA MET A 1 -15.82 5.02 -10.36
C MET A 1 -15.62 6.54 -10.46
N LEU A 2 -16.50 7.39 -9.91
CA LEU A 2 -16.37 8.85 -9.92
C LEU A 2 -15.51 9.45 -8.78
N MET A 3 -15.22 8.71 -7.69
CA MET A 3 -14.40 9.21 -6.57
C MET A 3 -12.88 9.27 -6.86
N VAL A 4 -12.41 8.62 -7.92
CA VAL A 4 -10.96 8.59 -8.25
C VAL A 4 -10.52 9.87 -8.98
N LEU A 5 -11.46 10.55 -9.66
CA LEU A 5 -11.14 11.73 -10.49
C LEU A 5 -11.24 13.06 -9.74
N SER A 6 -11.90 13.13 -8.58
CA SER A 6 -11.99 14.37 -7.78
C SER A 6 -10.78 14.63 -6.88
N ASN A 7 -9.85 13.68 -6.76
CA ASN A 7 -8.71 13.77 -5.83
C ASN A 7 -7.42 14.34 -6.46
N ILE A 8 -7.45 14.70 -7.75
CA ILE A 8 -6.28 15.23 -8.48
C ILE A 8 -6.01 16.71 -8.14
N LEU A 9 -6.93 17.41 -7.46
CA LEU A 9 -6.84 18.86 -7.19
C LEU A 9 -6.92 19.24 -5.70
N THR A 10 -6.90 18.27 -4.79
CA THR A 10 -7.12 18.50 -3.36
C THR A 10 -5.83 18.34 -2.56
N LYS A 11 -5.55 19.30 -1.65
CA LYS A 11 -4.49 19.22 -0.60
C LYS A 11 -4.71 18.07 0.41
N TYR A 12 -5.51 17.09 0.05
CA TYR A 12 -6.13 16.14 0.96
C TYR A 12 -5.82 14.72 0.50
N GLY A 13 -5.22 13.96 1.39
CA GLY A 13 -5.10 12.52 1.31
C GLY A 13 -6.36 11.81 1.71
N LEU A 14 -6.39 10.50 1.51
CA LEU A 14 -7.42 9.64 2.08
C LEU A 14 -6.85 8.89 3.29
N ARG A 15 -7.47 9.06 4.45
CA ARG A 15 -7.20 8.25 5.65
C ARG A 15 -8.31 7.24 5.87
N LEU A 16 -7.99 6.10 6.48
CA LEU A 16 -8.95 5.07 6.85
C LEU A 16 -9.53 5.37 8.23
N VAL A 17 -10.85 5.48 8.31
CA VAL A 17 -11.58 5.72 9.55
C VAL A 17 -12.52 4.56 9.81
N SER A 18 -12.37 3.91 10.97
CA SER A 18 -13.28 2.92 11.50
C SER A 18 -14.52 3.62 12.08
N ILE A 19 -15.68 3.17 11.64
CA ILE A 19 -16.97 3.67 12.11
C ILE A 19 -17.75 2.48 12.65
N LEU A 20 -18.35 2.64 13.83
CA LEU A 20 -19.25 1.66 14.40
C LEU A 20 -20.65 1.87 13.79
N ASP A 21 -21.15 0.87 13.08
CA ASP A 21 -22.50 0.85 12.52
C ASP A 21 -23.15 -0.53 12.73
N PHE A 22 -24.42 -0.56 13.12
CA PHE A 22 -25.18 -1.80 13.41
C PHE A 22 -24.40 -2.88 14.21
N ALA A 23 -23.64 -2.45 15.23
CA ALA A 23 -22.78 -3.28 16.11
C ALA A 23 -21.47 -3.84 15.50
N TYR A 24 -21.07 -3.40 14.30
CA TYR A 24 -19.82 -3.78 13.66
C TYR A 24 -18.99 -2.55 13.27
N TYR A 25 -17.67 -2.72 13.18
CA TYR A 25 -16.80 -1.69 12.64
C TYR A 25 -16.62 -1.86 11.13
N HIS A 26 -16.75 -0.76 10.38
CA HIS A 26 -16.47 -0.70 8.95
C HIS A 26 -15.44 0.38 8.63
N LEU A 27 -14.60 0.14 7.63
CA LEU A 27 -13.64 1.14 7.15
C LEU A 27 -14.27 2.06 6.13
N THR A 28 -14.09 3.36 6.36
CA THR A 28 -14.43 4.42 5.41
C THR A 28 -13.18 5.21 5.07
N THR A 29 -13.20 5.91 3.93
CA THR A 29 -12.13 6.85 3.58
C THR A 29 -12.61 8.27 3.86
N GLN A 30 -11.75 9.06 4.49
CA GLN A 30 -12.03 10.48 4.76
C GLN A 30 -10.86 11.35 4.28
N PRO A 31 -11.16 12.56 3.76
CA PRO A 31 -10.12 13.51 3.36
C PRO A 31 -9.32 13.96 4.58
N SER A 32 -8.00 14.05 4.43
CA SER A 32 -7.12 14.52 5.50
C SER A 32 -6.03 15.42 4.97
N GLN A 33 -5.75 16.51 5.67
CA GLN A 33 -4.64 17.40 5.33
C GLN A 33 -3.33 16.77 5.77
N TYR A 34 -2.40 16.64 4.83
CA TYR A 34 -1.04 16.20 5.10
C TYR A 34 -0.21 17.31 5.76
N ASN A 35 0.60 16.95 6.76
CA ASN A 35 1.66 17.74 7.38
C ASN A 35 1.29 19.21 7.65
N GLN A 36 0.15 19.44 8.31
CA GLN A 36 -0.29 20.77 8.76
C GLN A 36 -0.27 21.85 7.66
N GLY A 37 -0.50 21.47 6.39
CA GLY A 37 -0.66 22.40 5.27
C GLY A 37 0.61 22.73 4.47
N ASN A 38 1.78 22.22 4.86
CA ASN A 38 3.04 22.41 4.10
C ASN A 38 3.21 21.43 2.93
N CYS A 39 2.24 20.54 2.72
CA CYS A 39 2.22 19.57 1.66
C CYS A 39 1.05 19.85 0.71
N THR A 40 1.33 19.89 -0.59
CA THR A 40 0.34 20.02 -1.66
C THR A 40 0.63 18.95 -2.71
N CYS A 41 -0.43 18.42 -3.33
CA CYS A 41 -0.28 17.39 -4.36
C CYS A 41 0.34 17.90 -5.67
N ASP A 42 0.53 19.21 -5.79
CA ASP A 42 1.33 19.85 -6.83
C ASP A 42 2.84 19.59 -6.65
N ASN A 43 3.30 19.31 -5.43
CA ASN A 43 4.67 18.90 -5.16
C ASN A 43 4.71 17.64 -4.25
N PRO A 44 4.40 16.46 -4.81
CA PRO A 44 4.14 15.24 -4.06
C PRO A 44 5.40 14.65 -3.40
N THR A 45 6.60 15.06 -3.82
CA THR A 45 7.88 14.46 -3.41
C THR A 45 8.16 14.50 -1.90
N LYS A 46 7.46 15.36 -1.14
CA LYS A 46 7.58 15.49 0.32
C LYS A 46 6.29 15.13 1.07
N CYS A 47 5.33 14.55 0.36
CA CYS A 47 3.95 14.38 0.82
C CYS A 47 3.64 12.92 1.13
N PHE A 48 4.33 12.38 2.13
CA PHE A 48 4.12 11.00 2.61
C PHE A 48 3.97 10.99 4.13
N GLU A 49 2.95 10.26 4.58
CA GLU A 49 2.71 10.00 6.00
C GLU A 49 2.51 8.50 6.22
N LEU A 50 2.83 8.02 7.41
CA LEU A 50 2.53 6.64 7.77
C LEU A 50 1.02 6.45 7.86
N SER A 51 0.54 5.36 7.29
CA SER A 51 -0.86 4.98 7.30
C SER A 51 -1.28 4.41 8.64
N ALA A 52 -2.50 4.69 9.02
CA ALA A 52 -3.15 4.11 10.17
C ALA A 52 -4.67 4.01 9.94
N ILE A 53 -5.31 3.14 10.70
CA ILE A 53 -6.75 3.13 10.91
C ILE A 53 -7.01 4.02 12.12
N TYR A 54 -7.90 4.99 11.94
CA TYR A 54 -8.32 5.92 12.97
C TYR A 54 -9.74 5.58 13.41
N ASN A 55 -10.09 5.84 14.67
CA ASN A 55 -11.48 5.78 15.09
C ASN A 55 -12.25 7.06 14.69
N SER A 56 -13.55 7.11 15.03
CA SER A 56 -14.42 8.28 14.82
C SER A 56 -13.92 9.57 15.49
N ASN A 57 -13.05 9.49 16.49
CA ASN A 57 -12.44 10.63 17.18
C ASN A 57 -11.06 11.02 16.58
N PHE A 58 -10.69 10.46 15.43
CA PHE A 58 -9.40 10.68 14.76
C PHE A 58 -8.17 10.31 15.60
N THR A 59 -8.32 9.40 16.56
CA THR A 59 -7.19 8.79 17.27
C THR A 59 -6.75 7.52 16.56
N ILE A 60 -5.44 7.28 16.51
CA ILE A 60 -4.86 6.08 15.87
C ILE A 60 -5.30 4.83 16.64
N GLU A 61 -6.07 3.97 15.98
CA GLU A 61 -6.52 2.69 16.51
C GLU A 61 -5.57 1.57 16.11
N PHE A 62 -5.14 1.58 14.84
CA PHE A 62 -4.21 0.59 14.32
C PHE A 62 -3.17 1.23 13.37
N PRO A 63 -1.89 1.35 13.79
CA PRO A 63 -0.84 1.80 12.88
C PRO A 63 -0.49 0.70 11.88
N ILE A 64 -0.41 1.05 10.59
CA ILE A 64 -0.01 0.11 9.54
C ILE A 64 1.51 0.27 9.34
N PRO A 65 2.34 -0.70 9.77
CA PRO A 65 3.78 -0.54 9.77
C PRO A 65 4.30 -0.37 8.35
N ARG A 66 5.11 0.69 8.15
CA ARG A 66 5.85 0.96 6.91
C ARG A 66 4.98 1.03 5.65
N PHE A 67 3.69 1.31 5.82
CA PHE A 67 2.77 1.62 4.73
C PHE A 67 2.53 3.12 4.72
N TYR A 68 2.70 3.74 3.56
CA TYR A 68 2.62 5.19 3.37
C TYR A 68 1.34 5.57 2.66
N LEU A 69 0.82 6.74 3.01
CA LEU A 69 -0.21 7.47 2.27
C LEU A 69 0.43 8.74 1.72
N GLY A 70 0.04 9.09 0.51
CA GLY A 70 0.47 10.28 -0.20
C GLY A 70 -0.53 10.61 -1.30
N CYS A 71 -0.26 11.72 -2.00
CA CYS A 71 -1.17 12.26 -3.02
C CYS A 71 -1.50 11.27 -4.13
N TYR A 72 -0.52 10.47 -4.56
CA TYR A 72 -0.70 9.43 -5.56
C TYR A 72 -0.59 8.06 -4.91
N LEU A 73 -1.57 7.20 -5.16
CA LEU A 73 -1.60 5.83 -4.64
C LEU A 73 -0.37 5.03 -5.11
N THR A 74 0.11 5.28 -6.32
CA THR A 74 1.31 4.66 -6.88
C THR A 74 2.55 5.03 -6.09
N ASP A 75 2.79 6.31 -5.83
CA ASP A 75 3.98 6.79 -5.12
C ASP A 75 3.98 6.32 -3.66
N SER A 76 2.78 6.29 -3.08
CA SER A 76 2.51 5.77 -1.74
C SER A 76 2.85 4.29 -1.65
N LEU A 77 2.38 3.50 -2.62
CA LEU A 77 2.65 2.07 -2.69
C LEU A 77 4.13 1.79 -2.92
N LEU A 78 4.78 2.49 -3.85
CA LEU A 78 6.19 2.33 -4.20
C LEU A 78 7.11 2.54 -2.98
N GLN A 79 6.81 3.53 -2.13
CA GLN A 79 7.55 3.78 -0.90
C GLN A 79 7.19 2.86 0.26
N SER A 80 6.02 2.23 0.20
CA SER A 80 5.57 1.29 1.21
C SER A 80 6.35 -0.01 1.17
N THR A 81 6.33 -0.73 2.27
CA THR A 81 6.80 -2.11 2.36
C THR A 81 5.62 -3.05 2.55
N LEU A 82 5.85 -4.35 2.37
CA LEU A 82 4.85 -5.39 2.63
C LEU A 82 4.92 -5.93 4.07
N GLU A 83 5.60 -5.23 4.97
CA GLU A 83 5.86 -5.66 6.35
C GLU A 83 4.59 -6.04 7.11
N CYS A 84 3.52 -5.26 6.93
CA CYS A 84 2.24 -5.50 7.59
C CYS A 84 1.67 -6.90 7.28
N PHE A 85 1.90 -7.44 6.08
CA PHE A 85 1.37 -8.74 5.67
C PHE A 85 2.01 -9.93 6.39
N TYR A 86 3.21 -9.76 6.97
CA TYR A 86 3.91 -10.78 7.74
C TYR A 86 3.65 -10.68 9.25
N SER A 87 2.95 -9.64 9.69
CA SER A 87 2.69 -9.39 11.11
C SER A 87 1.45 -10.15 11.60
N GLN A 88 1.55 -10.76 12.78
CA GLN A 88 0.36 -11.34 13.46
C GLN A 88 -0.70 -10.28 13.78
N ARG A 89 -0.31 -9.00 13.85
CA ARG A 89 -1.24 -7.88 14.02
C ARG A 89 -2.19 -7.71 12.83
N LEU A 90 -1.88 -8.25 11.65
CA LEU A 90 -2.77 -8.23 10.48
C LEU A 90 -4.14 -8.87 10.79
N LYS A 91 -4.19 -9.87 11.68
CA LYS A 91 -5.45 -10.49 12.11
C LYS A 91 -6.42 -9.50 12.76
N GLN A 92 -5.90 -8.44 13.40
CA GLN A 92 -6.72 -7.40 14.01
C GLN A 92 -7.51 -6.60 12.96
N ILE A 93 -7.03 -6.57 11.71
CA ILE A 93 -7.73 -5.91 10.62
C ILE A 93 -9.07 -6.61 10.31
N GLN A 94 -9.18 -7.92 10.56
CA GLN A 94 -10.41 -8.70 10.32
C GLN A 94 -11.62 -8.10 11.06
N PHE A 95 -11.39 -7.47 12.21
CA PHE A 95 -12.41 -6.78 12.99
C PHE A 95 -13.14 -5.68 12.19
N TYR A 96 -12.45 -5.02 11.25
CA TYR A 96 -13.04 -3.97 10.42
C TYR A 96 -13.71 -4.49 9.13
N TYR A 97 -13.63 -5.80 8.86
CA TYR A 97 -14.21 -6.46 7.68
C TYR A 97 -15.24 -7.55 8.07
N SER A 98 -15.76 -7.46 9.30
CA SER A 98 -16.59 -8.46 10.01
C SER A 98 -17.84 -8.97 9.29
N SER A 99 -18.23 -8.39 8.15
CA SER A 99 -19.29 -8.92 7.28
C SER A 99 -18.83 -10.09 6.40
N THR A 100 -17.55 -10.48 6.46
CA THR A 100 -16.97 -11.49 5.59
C THR A 100 -16.28 -12.61 6.37
N ASN A 101 -16.60 -13.87 6.06
CA ASN A 101 -16.00 -15.07 6.65
C ASN A 101 -14.57 -15.35 6.14
N TYR A 102 -13.80 -14.31 5.76
CA TYR A 102 -12.45 -14.51 5.25
C TYR A 102 -11.48 -14.67 6.41
N ASN A 103 -10.76 -15.79 6.44
CA ASN A 103 -9.70 -16.01 7.41
C ASN A 103 -8.45 -15.26 6.94
N ILE A 104 -8.11 -14.15 7.62
CA ILE A 104 -6.89 -13.39 7.33
C ILE A 104 -5.73 -14.06 8.05
N THR A 105 -4.90 -14.77 7.29
CA THR A 105 -3.66 -15.36 7.79
C THR A 105 -2.46 -14.50 7.39
N PRO A 106 -1.59 -14.12 8.34
CA PRO A 106 -0.33 -13.49 8.01
C PRO A 106 0.49 -14.40 7.09
N LEU A 107 1.22 -13.79 6.16
CA LEU A 107 2.18 -14.49 5.35
C LEU A 107 3.27 -15.08 6.25
N ASN A 108 3.68 -16.30 5.95
CA ASN A 108 4.80 -16.91 6.65
C ASN A 108 6.07 -16.08 6.38
N SER A 109 6.80 -15.74 7.45
CA SER A 109 8.14 -15.13 7.37
C SER A 109 8.99 -15.93 6.38
N PRO A 110 9.76 -15.27 5.50
CA PRO A 110 9.97 -15.81 4.17
C PRO A 110 10.64 -17.20 4.19
N LEU A 111 9.98 -18.17 3.54
CA LEU A 111 10.61 -19.12 2.59
C LEU A 111 11.76 -18.40 1.86
N PRO A 112 12.84 -19.05 1.40
CA PRO A 112 14.06 -18.36 0.91
C PRO A 112 13.77 -17.32 -0.19
N SER A 113 13.42 -16.12 0.24
CA SER A 113 13.08 -14.96 -0.57
C SER A 113 14.23 -14.01 -0.44
N GLN A 114 14.72 -13.53 -1.57
CA GLN A 114 15.77 -12.51 -1.60
C GLN A 114 15.29 -11.16 -1.01
N TYR A 115 13.97 -10.95 -0.89
CA TYR A 115 13.39 -9.73 -0.34
C TYR A 115 12.96 -9.92 1.11
N LYS A 116 13.44 -9.03 1.97
CA LYS A 116 12.99 -8.93 3.37
C LYS A 116 11.65 -8.20 3.42
N PRO A 117 10.81 -8.41 4.46
CA PRO A 117 9.54 -7.68 4.61
C PRO A 117 9.68 -6.15 4.63
N GLN A 118 10.88 -5.63 4.95
CA GLN A 118 11.22 -4.20 4.97
C GLN A 118 11.64 -3.64 3.60
N THR A 119 11.81 -4.49 2.59
CA THR A 119 12.09 -4.06 1.22
C THR A 119 10.89 -3.28 0.69
N THR A 120 11.15 -2.13 0.08
CA THR A 120 10.09 -1.30 -0.52
C THR A 120 9.53 -1.97 -1.76
N VAL A 121 8.26 -1.71 -2.08
CA VAL A 121 7.64 -2.21 -3.32
C VAL A 121 8.40 -1.70 -4.54
N GLN A 122 8.91 -0.47 -4.52
CA GLN A 122 9.76 0.05 -5.59
C GLN A 122 11.01 -0.79 -5.83
N GLN A 123 11.72 -1.18 -4.77
CA GLN A 123 12.89 -2.06 -4.89
C GLN A 123 12.52 -3.43 -5.45
N ILE A 124 11.38 -3.98 -5.05
CA ILE A 124 10.89 -5.26 -5.59
C ILE A 124 10.58 -5.12 -7.08
N LEU A 125 9.84 -4.08 -7.48
CA LEU A 125 9.44 -3.85 -8.87
C LEU A 125 10.65 -3.56 -9.78
N ASN A 126 11.60 -2.75 -9.33
CA ASN A 126 12.83 -2.44 -10.07
C ASN A 126 13.66 -3.70 -10.39
N GLN A 127 13.50 -4.77 -9.61
CA GLN A 127 14.20 -6.05 -9.80
C GLN A 127 13.33 -7.09 -10.51
N LEU A 128 12.01 -6.90 -10.59
CA LEU A 128 11.08 -7.75 -11.34
C LEU A 128 10.91 -7.29 -12.78
N MET A 129 11.08 -6.00 -13.06
CA MET A 129 11.10 -5.46 -14.41
C MET A 129 12.45 -5.79 -15.08
N ILE A 130 12.56 -7.02 -15.59
CA ILE A 130 13.64 -7.40 -16.51
C ILE A 130 13.36 -6.72 -17.85
N GLU A 131 13.94 -5.55 -18.09
CA GLU A 131 13.85 -4.88 -19.40
C GLU A 131 14.72 -5.54 -20.48
N GLN A 132 15.65 -6.41 -20.09
CA GLN A 132 16.61 -7.03 -21.01
C GLN A 132 16.60 -8.54 -20.81
N GLY A 133 15.66 -9.22 -21.47
CA GLY A 133 15.97 -10.54 -21.97
C GLY A 133 17.08 -10.38 -23.00
N LEU A 134 18.33 -10.72 -22.65
CA LEU A 134 19.34 -10.99 -23.66
C LEU A 134 18.85 -12.21 -24.44
N ILE A 135 18.00 -11.98 -25.44
CA ILE A 135 17.62 -13.02 -26.39
C ILE A 135 18.86 -13.25 -27.24
N THR A 136 19.78 -14.07 -26.75
CA THR A 136 20.84 -14.64 -27.58
C THR A 136 20.18 -15.64 -28.52
N ILE A 137 19.61 -15.15 -29.63
CA ILE A 137 19.17 -16.01 -30.72
C ILE A 137 20.45 -16.55 -31.37
N SER A 138 20.75 -17.83 -31.11
CA SER A 138 21.78 -18.53 -31.88
C SER A 138 21.20 -18.92 -33.24
N TYR A 139 21.80 -18.39 -34.31
CA TYR A 139 21.47 -18.74 -35.69
C TYR A 139 22.33 -19.90 -36.22
N GLU A 140 23.13 -20.57 -35.37
CA GLU A 140 24.00 -21.67 -35.79
C GLU A 140 23.24 -22.78 -36.52
N ASN A 141 21.99 -23.03 -36.14
CA ASN A 141 21.13 -24.02 -36.78
C ASN A 141 20.46 -23.53 -38.07
N TYR A 142 20.42 -22.21 -38.34
CA TYR A 142 19.81 -21.64 -39.55
C TYR A 142 20.75 -21.73 -40.76
N TYR A 143 22.07 -21.66 -40.53
CA TYR A 143 23.09 -21.70 -41.59
C TYR A 143 23.67 -23.10 -41.86
N GLN A 144 23.09 -24.16 -41.27
CA GLN A 144 23.45 -25.57 -41.52
C GLN A 144 22.51 -26.27 -42.53
N GLN A 145 21.66 -25.52 -43.22
CA GLN A 145 20.84 -25.98 -44.36
C GLN A 145 21.48 -25.53 -45.69
#